data_AF-A0A7Z2ZF63-F1
#
_entry.id   AF-A0A7Z2ZF63-F1
#
_cell.length_a   1.000
_cell.length_b   1.000
_cell.length_c   1.000
_cell.angle_alpha   90.00
_cell.angle_beta   90.00
_cell.angle_gamma   90.00
#
_symmetry.space_group_name_H-M   'P 1'
#
loop_
_entity.id
_entity.type
_entity.pdbx_description
1 polymer ?
#
loop_
_entity_poly.entity_id
_entity_poly.type
_entity_poly.pdbx_seq_one_letter_code
_entity_poly.pdbx_strand_id
1 'polypeptide(L)'
;MTFQERTGLPRSSGWLMVVGLLILVSALAVPYSAHWSRTLLNELDAEMKQREKAQADWGRLVLEQSTWTAHHRVESIARSKLDMRVPSAVEVVLVKP
;
A
#
# COMPACT_ATOMS: atom_id res chain seq x y z
N MET A 1 -34.75 -58.66 21.95
CA MET A 1 -35.08 -57.23 21.76
C MET A 1 -35.12 -56.58 23.15
N THR A 2 -33.98 -56.10 23.65
CA THR A 2 -33.92 -55.38 24.93
C THR A 2 -33.44 -53.96 24.65
N PHE A 3 -34.40 -53.07 24.40
CA PHE A 3 -34.17 -51.62 24.44
C PHE A 3 -34.12 -51.21 25.90
N GLN A 4 -32.92 -51.02 26.44
CA GLN A 4 -32.72 -50.61 27.82
C GLN A 4 -32.44 -49.10 27.89
N GLU A 5 -33.49 -48.43 28.35
CA GLU A 5 -33.58 -47.22 29.17
C GLU A 5 -32.60 -46.06 29.00
N ARG A 6 -33.22 -44.87 28.87
CA ARG A 6 -32.60 -43.56 28.75
C ARG A 6 -31.65 -43.32 29.92
N THR A 7 -30.39 -43.07 29.60
CA THR A 7 -29.39 -42.59 30.55
C THR A 7 -29.83 -41.22 31.10
N GLY A 8 -30.17 -41.18 32.39
CA GLY A 8 -30.34 -39.94 33.12
C GLY A 8 -29.04 -39.14 33.07
N LEU A 9 -29.13 -37.88 32.65
CA LEU A 9 -27.98 -37.00 32.46
C LEU A 9 -27.14 -36.95 33.77
N PRO A 10 -25.87 -37.38 33.76
CA PRO A 10 -25.03 -37.32 34.95
C PRO A 10 -24.88 -35.87 35.42
N ARG A 11 -24.58 -35.62 36.70
CA ARG A 11 -24.37 -34.25 37.25
C ARG A 11 -23.37 -33.40 36.43
N SER A 12 -22.49 -34.02 35.65
CA SER A 12 -21.58 -33.39 34.69
C SER A 12 -22.26 -32.80 33.44
N SER A 13 -23.52 -33.14 33.15
CA SER A 13 -24.26 -32.62 32.01
C SER A 13 -24.54 -31.12 32.12
N GLY A 14 -24.72 -30.60 33.33
CA GLY A 14 -24.85 -29.14 33.54
C GLY A 14 -23.58 -28.41 33.13
N TRP A 15 -22.40 -28.99 33.41
CA TRP A 15 -21.12 -28.44 33.00
C TRP A 15 -20.96 -28.43 31.47
N LEU A 16 -21.39 -29.50 30.80
CA LEU A 16 -21.38 -29.56 29.33
C LEU A 16 -22.26 -28.48 28.69
N MET A 17 -23.42 -28.17 29.28
CA MET A 17 -24.27 -27.06 28.83
C MET A 17 -23.58 -25.71 28.99
N VAL A 18 -22.92 -25.46 30.14
CA VAL A 18 -22.22 -24.20 30.39
C VAL A 18 -21.06 -24.02 29.41
N VAL A 19 -20.24 -25.06 29.20
CA VAL A 19 -19.14 -25.03 28.23
C VAL A 19 -19.66 -24.81 26.81
N GLY A 20 -20.74 -25.50 26.43
CA GLY A 20 -21.39 -25.31 25.12
C GLY A 20 -21.86 -23.87 24.92
N LEU A 21 -22.48 -23.27 25.94
CA LEU A 21 -22.92 -21.87 25.89
C LEU A 21 -21.74 -20.90 25.75
N LEU A 22 -20.65 -21.12 26.50
CA LEU A 22 -19.44 -20.29 26.41
C LEU A 22 -18.81 -20.36 25.02
N ILE A 23 -18.78 -21.54 24.39
CA ILE A 23 -18.28 -21.71 23.03
C ILE A 23 -19.16 -20.95 22.04
N LEU A 24 -20.49 -21.04 22.16
CA LEU A 24 -21.42 -20.30 21.30
C LEU A 24 -21.24 -18.78 21.42
N VAL A 25 -21.12 -18.27 22.65
CA VAL A 25 -20.87 -16.85 22.89
C VAL A 25 -19.53 -16.42 22.26
N SER A 26 -18.47 -17.19 22.44
CA SER A 26 -17.16 -16.92 21.84
C SER A 26 -17.22 -16.92 20.31
N ALA A 27 -17.90 -17.91 19.72
CA ALA A 27 -18.04 -18.05 18.27
C ALA A 27 -18.80 -16.88 17.62
N LEU A 28 -19.69 -16.22 18.35
CA LEU A 28 -20.38 -15.01 17.90
C LEU A 28 -19.59 -13.73 18.20
N ALA A 29 -18.89 -13.68 19.34
CA ALA A 29 -18.11 -12.53 19.76
C ALA A 29 -16.90 -12.25 18.84
N VAL A 30 -16.22 -13.30 18.36
CA VAL A 30 -15.07 -13.18 17.46
C VAL A 30 -15.43 -12.50 16.12
N PRO A 31 -16.42 -12.98 15.33
CA PRO A 31 -16.79 -12.34 14.08
C PRO A 31 -17.42 -10.95 14.30
N TYR A 32 -18.08 -10.72 15.43
CA TYR A 32 -18.58 -9.38 15.80
C TYR A 32 -17.44 -8.38 15.99
N SER A 33 -16.40 -8.77 16.73
CA SER A 33 -15.18 -7.98 16.89
C SER A 33 -14.46 -7.76 15.55
N ALA A 34 -14.39 -8.79 14.71
CA ALA A 34 -13.80 -8.69 13.38
C ALA A 34 -14.58 -7.76 12.45
N HIS A 35 -15.92 -7.74 12.54
CA HIS A 35 -16.76 -6.82 11.78
C HIS A 35 -16.51 -5.36 12.21
N TRP A 36 -16.45 -5.11 13.51
CA TRP A 36 -16.13 -3.77 14.02
C TRP A 36 -14.72 -3.31 13.64
N SER A 37 -13.76 -4.23 13.68
CA SER A 37 -12.37 -3.98 13.26
C SER A 37 -12.28 -3.62 11.78
N ARG A 38 -13.03 -4.30 10.90
CA ARG A 38 -13.10 -3.98 9.47
C ARG A 38 -13.63 -2.57 9.23
N THR A 39 -14.64 -2.13 9.98
CA THR A 39 -15.18 -0.76 9.85
C THR A 39 -14.14 0.28 10.23
N LEU A 40 -13.39 0.05 11.31
CA LEU A 40 -12.35 0.97 11.77
C LEU A 40 -11.15 1.02 10.81
N LEU A 41 -10.79 -0.12 10.21
CA LEU A 41 -9.73 -0.19 9.20
C LEU A 41 -10.14 0.50 7.89
N ASN A 42 -11.40 0.40 7.49
CA ASN A 42 -11.88 1.08 6.27
C ASN A 42 -11.75 2.62 6.37
N GLU A 43 -11.99 3.19 7.55
CA GLU A 43 -11.83 4.63 7.79
C GLU A 43 -10.35 5.04 7.66
N LEU A 44 -9.44 4.24 8.22
CA LEU A 44 -8.00 4.46 8.13
C LEU A 44 -7.50 4.35 6.66
N ASP A 45 -7.99 3.35 5.94
CA ASP A 45 -7.65 3.11 4.53
C ASP A 45 -8.09 4.27 3.62
N ALA A 46 -9.19 4.95 3.94
CA ALA A 46 -9.66 6.10 3.17
C ALA A 46 -8.69 7.29 3.27
N GLU A 47 -8.18 7.58 4.47
CA GLU A 47 -7.19 8.64 4.69
C GLU A 47 -5.82 8.27 4.10
N MET A 48 -5.42 7.00 4.22
CA MET A 48 -4.19 6.48 3.60
C MET A 48 -4.22 6.60 2.07
N LYS A 49 -5.34 6.29 1.42
CA LYS A 49 -5.50 6.44 -0.04
C LYS A 49 -5.26 7.87 -0.52
N GLN A 50 -5.63 8.88 0.26
CA GLN A 50 -5.36 10.27 -0.11
C GLN A 50 -3.85 10.57 -0.07
N ARG A 51 -3.16 10.07 0.95
CA ARG A 51 -1.69 10.21 1.08
C ARG A 51 -0.97 9.47 -0.05
N GLU A 52 -1.38 8.26 -0.38
CA GLU A 52 -0.80 7.48 -1.47
C GLU A 52 -0.91 8.17 -2.82
N LYS A 53 -2.06 8.79 -3.13
CA LYS A 53 -2.23 9.58 -4.36
C LYS A 53 -1.27 10.75 -4.42
N ALA A 54 -1.18 11.54 -3.35
CA ALA A 54 -0.26 12.66 -3.30
C ALA A 54 1.21 12.21 -3.46
N GLN A 55 1.57 11.08 -2.86
CA GLN A 55 2.93 10.53 -2.96
C GLN A 55 3.25 10.01 -4.37
N ALA A 56 2.26 9.44 -5.08
CA ALA A 56 2.41 9.06 -6.48
C ALA A 56 2.63 10.28 -7.39
N ASP A 57 1.86 11.35 -7.18
CA ASP A 57 2.01 12.60 -7.94
C ASP A 57 3.37 13.26 -7.67
N TRP A 58 3.81 13.28 -6.41
CA TRP A 58 5.15 13.72 -6.03
C TRP A 58 6.25 12.88 -6.67
N GLY A 59 6.10 11.54 -6.69
CA GLY A 59 7.04 10.65 -7.36
C GLY A 59 7.18 10.96 -8.85
N ARG A 60 6.05 11.21 -9.52
CA ARG A 60 6.03 11.64 -10.92
C ARG A 60 6.75 12.98 -11.11
N LEU A 61 6.46 13.98 -10.28
CA LEU A 61 7.12 15.30 -10.36
C LEU A 61 8.63 15.20 -10.12
N VAL A 62 9.07 14.36 -9.18
CA VAL A 62 10.50 14.12 -8.91
C VAL A 62 11.17 13.45 -10.11
N LEU A 63 10.51 12.50 -10.76
CA LEU A 63 11.01 11.87 -11.98
C LEU A 63 11.11 12.89 -13.13
N GLU A 64 10.11 13.74 -13.29
CA GLU A 64 10.15 14.86 -14.23
C GLU A 64 11.37 15.76 -13.91
N GLN A 65 11.51 16.26 -12.68
CA GLN A 65 12.62 17.14 -12.27
C GLN A 65 14.01 16.49 -12.40
N SER A 66 14.12 15.19 -12.12
CA SER A 66 15.39 14.46 -12.25
C SER A 66 15.87 14.43 -13.71
N THR A 67 14.93 14.40 -14.66
CA THR A 67 15.22 14.46 -16.09
C THR A 67 15.73 15.85 -16.50
N TRP A 68 15.11 16.92 -15.98
CA TRP A 68 15.59 18.30 -16.19
C TRP A 68 16.94 18.56 -15.54
N THR A 69 17.19 18.01 -14.35
CA THR A 69 18.46 18.22 -13.63
C THR A 69 19.63 17.46 -14.27
N ALA A 70 19.38 16.24 -14.77
CA ALA A 70 20.36 15.50 -15.57
C ALA A 70 20.68 16.26 -16.88
N HIS A 71 19.69 16.83 -17.56
CA HIS A 71 19.89 17.61 -18.77
C HIS A 71 20.63 18.94 -18.51
N HIS A 72 20.19 19.71 -17.50
CA HIS A 72 20.78 21.02 -17.17
C HIS A 72 22.23 20.90 -16.68
N ARG A 73 22.59 19.79 -16.01
CA ARG A 73 23.98 19.51 -15.61
C ARG A 73 24.85 19.06 -16.78
N VAL A 74 24.29 18.38 -17.78
CA VAL A 74 25.00 18.05 -19.03
C VAL A 74 25.21 19.31 -19.87
N GLU A 75 24.21 20.20 -19.96
CA GLU A 75 24.33 21.47 -20.68
C GLU A 75 25.36 22.40 -20.02
N SER A 76 25.37 22.53 -18.69
CA SER A 76 26.38 23.34 -18.00
C SER A 76 27.78 22.76 -18.13
N ILE A 77 27.93 21.43 -18.13
CA ILE A 77 29.23 20.78 -18.35
C ILE A 77 29.68 20.95 -19.80
N ALA A 78 28.79 20.82 -20.79
CA ALA A 78 29.11 21.08 -22.20
C ALA A 78 29.50 22.55 -22.43
N ARG A 79 28.84 23.50 -21.76
CA ARG A 79 29.14 24.93 -21.92
C ARG A 79 30.41 25.36 -21.19
N SER A 80 30.71 24.76 -20.03
CA SER A 80 31.86 25.13 -19.21
C SER A 80 33.13 24.34 -19.50
N LYS A 81 33.05 23.06 -19.87
CA LYS A 81 34.23 22.24 -20.23
C LYS A 81 34.55 22.23 -21.72
N LEU A 82 33.61 22.60 -22.60
CA LEU A 82 33.79 22.50 -24.05
C LEU A 82 33.95 23.85 -24.77
N ASP A 83 34.04 24.98 -24.04
CA ASP A 83 34.20 26.35 -24.59
C ASP A 83 33.35 26.65 -25.84
N MET A 84 32.11 26.16 -25.88
CA MET A 84 31.21 26.43 -27.01
C MET A 84 30.73 27.90 -26.94
N ARG A 85 31.53 28.81 -27.48
CA ARG A 85 31.04 30.06 -28.08
C ARG A 85 30.28 29.71 -29.36
N VAL A 86 29.14 30.36 -29.60
CA VAL A 86 28.51 30.37 -30.93
C VAL A 86 29.46 31.13 -31.85
N PRO A 87 30.09 30.47 -32.85
CA PRO A 87 31.00 31.15 -33.75
C PRO A 87 30.23 32.19 -34.55
N SER A 88 30.75 33.42 -34.62
CA SER A 88 30.25 34.43 -35.54
C SER A 88 30.46 33.93 -36.98
N ALA A 89 29.56 34.32 -37.90
CA ALA A 89 29.43 33.79 -39.27
C ALA A 89 30.66 33.92 -40.19
N VAL A 90 31.83 34.30 -39.68
CA VAL A 90 33.07 34.52 -40.43
C VAL A 90 33.98 33.29 -40.50
N GLU A 91 33.69 32.21 -39.76
CA GLU A 91 34.57 31.03 -39.70
C GLU A 91 33.85 29.70 -40.05
N VAL A 92 32.87 29.76 -40.96
CA VAL A 92 32.21 28.56 -41.50
C VAL A 92 32.90 28.16 -42.81
N VAL A 93 33.80 27.17 -42.76
CA VAL A 93 34.27 26.49 -43.98
C VAL A 93 33.34 25.31 -44.26
N LEU A 94 32.54 25.43 -45.31
CA LEU A 94 31.67 24.39 -45.82
C LEU A 94 32.53 23.34 -46.55
N VAL A 95 32.81 22.20 -45.91
CA VAL A 95 33.36 21.04 -46.60
C VAL A 95 32.20 20.32 -47.31
N LYS A 96 32.19 20.38 -48.64
CA LYS A 96 31.34 19.53 -49.48
C LYS A 96 31.90 18.09 -49.48
N PRO A 97 31.04 17.07 -49.62
CA PRO A 97 31.43 15.67 -49.53
C PRO A 97 32.50 15.27 -50.55
#